data_AF-A0A398B803-F1
#
_entry.id   AF-A0A398B803-F1
#
_cell.length_a   1.000
_cell.length_b   1.000
_cell.length_c   1.000
_cell.angle_alpha   90.00
_cell.angle_beta   90.00
_cell.angle_gamma   90.00
#
_symmetry.space_group_name_H-M   'P 1'
#
loop_
_entity.id
_entity.type
_entity.pdbx_description
1 polymer ?
#
loop_
_entity_poly.entity_id
_entity_poly.type
_entity_poly.pdbx_seq_one_letter_code
_entity_poly.pdbx_strand_id
1 'polypeptide(L)' 'MAHKRKNCKNLSFCYSIPENLYNEVQNYRFKNEIEYRNEALSELIEKGLKYEALVERHKAKKKRERVLV' A
#
# COMPACT_ATOMS: atom_id res chain seq x y z
N MET A 1 -22.13 1.32 20.57
CA MET A 1 -21.39 2.44 19.96
C MET A 1 -19.91 2.24 20.23
N ALA A 2 -19.07 2.07 19.20
CA ALA A 2 -17.64 1.87 19.37
C ALA A 2 -16.98 3.19 19.82
N HIS A 3 -16.43 3.22 21.03
CA HIS A 3 -15.65 4.35 21.52
C HIS A 3 -14.38 4.51 20.66
N LYS A 4 -14.37 5.51 19.76
CA LYS A 4 -13.16 5.91 19.02
C LYS A 4 -12.17 6.51 20.03
N ARG A 5 -11.16 5.73 20.44
CA ARG A 5 -10.02 6.26 21.20
C ARG A 5 -9.27 7.25 20.30
N LYS A 6 -9.13 8.48 20.79
CA LYS A 6 -8.76 9.68 20.01
C LYS A 6 -7.39 9.59 19.32
N ASN A 7 -6.49 8.68 19.73
CA ASN A 7 -5.19 8.43 19.10
C ASN A 7 -4.63 7.08 19.57
N CYS A 8 -5.06 5.96 18.98
CA CYS A 8 -4.27 4.73 19.07
C CYS A 8 -3.14 4.85 18.04
N LYS A 9 -1.90 5.11 18.50
CA LYS A 9 -0.72 5.21 17.62
C LYS A 9 -0.51 3.94 16.78
N ASN A 10 -0.92 2.79 17.31
CA ASN A 10 -0.87 1.50 16.63
C ASN A 10 -2.30 0.97 16.51
N LEU A 11 -2.95 1.22 15.37
CA LEU A 11 -4.22 0.58 15.03
C LEU A 11 -3.93 -0.83 14.53
N SER A 12 -4.41 -1.84 15.25
CA SER A 12 -4.41 -3.21 14.76
C SER A 12 -5.71 -3.46 13.98
N PHE A 13 -5.57 -3.97 12.76
CA PHE A 13 -6.69 -4.37 11.92
C PHE A 13 -6.51 -5.81 11.49
N CYS A 14 -7.62 -6.56 11.45
CA CYS A 14 -7.67 -7.87 10.81
C CYS A 14 -8.20 -7.68 9.40
N TYR A 15 -7.52 -8.27 8.42
CA TYR A 15 -7.92 -8.23 7.02
C TYR A 15 -7.84 -9.64 6.45
N SER A 16 -8.85 -10.01 5.68
CA SER A 16 -8.85 -11.24 4.90
C SER A 16 -8.24 -10.93 3.53
N ILE A 17 -7.14 -11.59 3.20
CA ILE A 17 -6.48 -11.46 1.90
C ILE A 17 -6.56 -12.79 1.15
N PRO A 18 -6.75 -12.74 -0.18
CA PRO A 18 -6.61 -13.90 -1.05
C PRO A 18 -5.28 -14.64 -0.85
N GLU A 19 -5.31 -15.97 -0.96
CA GLU A 19 -4.15 -16.83 -0.70
C GLU A 19 -2.97 -16.55 -1.64
N ASN A 20 -3.24 -16.25 -2.90
CA ASN A 20 -2.21 -15.86 -3.86
C ASN A 20 -1.45 -14.58 -3.40
N LEU A 21 -2.17 -13.55 -2.99
CA LEU A 21 -1.56 -12.32 -2.46
C LEU A 21 -0.83 -12.57 -1.15
N TYR A 22 -1.36 -13.43 -0.30
CA TYR A 22 -0.70 -13.83 0.94
C TYR A 22 0.68 -14.45 0.67
N ASN A 23 0.76 -15.35 -0.31
CA ASN A 23 2.01 -16.01 -0.69
C ASN A 23 3.02 -15.02 -1.27
N GLU A 24 2.58 -14.06 -2.10
CA GLU A 24 3.45 -13.00 -2.62
C GLU A 24 4.03 -12.12 -1.50
N VAL A 25 3.22 -11.76 -0.51
CA VAL A 25 3.70 -10.98 0.65
C VAL A 25 4.73 -11.78 1.46
N GLN A 26 4.53 -13.09 1.62
CA GLN A 26 5.50 -13.96 2.29
C GLN A 26 6.82 -14.07 1.50
N ASN A 27 6.73 -14.28 0.18
CA ASN A 27 7.91 -14.33 -0.68
C ASN A 27 8.70 -13.02 -0.63
N TYR A 28 8.01 -11.88 -0.68
CA TYR A 28 8.61 -10.56 -0.51
C TYR A 28 9.29 -10.43 0.86
N ARG A 29 8.64 -10.87 1.94
CA ARG A 29 9.20 -10.86 3.29
C ARG A 29 10.54 -11.62 3.35
N PHE A 30 10.58 -12.85 2.84
CA PHE A 30 11.79 -13.66 2.84
C PHE A 30 12.89 -13.07 1.96
N LYS A 31 12.52 -12.53 0.79
CA LYS A 31 13.48 -11.94 -0.16
C LYS A 31 14.17 -10.68 0.38
N ASN A 32 13.48 -9.90 1.21
CA ASN A 32 14.00 -8.66 1.79
C ASN A 32 14.42 -8.82 3.26
N GLU A 33 14.52 -10.06 3.76
CA GLU A 33 14.96 -10.38 5.12
C GLU A 33 14.15 -9.66 6.22
N ILE A 34 12.86 -9.44 5.97
CA ILE A 34 11.96 -8.76 6.90
C ILE A 34 11.45 -9.77 7.94
N GLU A 35 11.52 -9.41 9.22
CA GLU A 35 11.12 -10.30 10.30
C GLU A 35 9.59 -10.51 10.32
N TYR A 36 8.83 -9.41 10.27
CA TYR A 36 7.38 -9.43 10.46
C TYR A 36 6.59 -9.27 9.16
N ARG A 37 5.57 -10.10 8.99
CA ARG A 37 4.64 -10.00 7.84
C ARG A 37 3.95 -8.64 7.75
N ASN A 38 3.59 -8.05 8.90
CA ASN A 38 2.89 -6.76 8.92
C ASN A 38 3.79 -5.62 8.44
N GLU A 39 5.10 -5.70 8.71
CA GLU A 39 6.08 -4.74 8.22
C GLU A 39 6.23 -4.86 6.70
N ALA A 40 6.44 -6.08 6.20
CA ALA A 40 6.48 -6.36 4.77
C ALA A 40 5.22 -5.87 4.03
N LEU A 41 4.04 -6.09 4.61
CA LEU A 41 2.78 -5.61 4.05
C LEU A 41 2.71 -4.08 4.06
N SER A 42 3.14 -3.44 5.14
CA SER A 42 3.12 -1.98 5.26
C SER A 42 4.03 -1.33 4.20
N GLU A 43 5.22 -1.88 3.97
CA GLU A 43 6.11 -1.42 2.89
C GLU A 43 5.48 -1.58 1.51
N LEU A 44 4.85 -2.72 1.24
CA LEU A 44 4.19 -2.98 -0.04
C LEU A 44 3.03 -2.02 -0.29
N ILE A 45 2.24 -1.72 0.74
CA ILE A 45 1.17 -0.72 0.67
C ILE A 45 1.75 0.66 0.37
N GLU A 46 2.80 1.08 1.07
CA GLU A 46 3.41 2.39 0.84
C GLU A 46 3.99 2.52 -0.58
N LYS A 47 4.67 1.47 -1.08
CA LYS A 47 5.18 1.42 -2.44
C LYS A 47 4.05 1.47 -3.48
N GLY A 48 2.95 0.75 -3.25
CA GLY A 48 1.77 0.77 -4.10
C GLY A 48 1.13 2.17 -4.20
N LEU A 49 0.95 2.85 -3.06
CA LEU A 49 0.40 4.21 -3.00
C LEU A 49 1.31 5.23 -3.70
N LYS A 50 2.64 5.12 -3.53
CA LYS A 50 3.60 5.97 -4.25
C LYS A 50 3.52 5.75 -5.76
N TYR A 51 3.40 4.49 -6.19
CA TYR A 51 3.26 4.16 -7.61
C TYR A 51 1.96 4.74 -8.19
N GLU A 52 0.83 4.57 -7.49
CA GLU A 52 -0.45 5.15 -7.90
C GLU A 52 -0.37 6.68 -8.05
N ALA A 53 0.24 7.36 -7.07
CA ALA A 53 0.43 8.81 -7.12
C ALA A 53 1.29 9.26 -8.32
N LEU A 54 2.32 8.50 -8.69
CA LEU A 54 3.15 8.78 -9.87
C LEU A 54 2.36 8.57 -11.17
N VAL A 55 1.58 7.49 -11.26
CA VAL A 55 0.72 7.19 -12.41
C VAL A 55 -0.32 8.29 -12.62
N GLU A 56 -0.98 8.73 -11.55
CA GLU A 56 -1.97 9.82 -11.61
C GLU A 56 -1.34 11.15 -12.04
N ARG A 57 -0.14 11.48 -11.54
CA ARG A 57 0.63 12.66 -12.02
C ARG A 57 0.96 12.55 -13.51
N HIS A 58 1.36 11.37 -13.98
CA HIS A 58 1.70 11.14 -15.38
C HIS A 58 0.48 11.28 -16.30
N LYS A 59 -0.66 10.70 -15.90
CA LYS A 59 -1.95 10.87 -16.61
C LYS A 59 -2.35 12.34 -16.67
N ALA A 60 -2.22 13.07 -15.57
CA ALA A 60 -2.54 14.49 -15.51
C ALA A 60 -1.65 15.33 -16.44
N LYS A 61 -0.34 15.02 -16.51
CA LYS A 61 0.60 15.68 -17.43
C LYS A 61 0.22 15.45 -18.89
N LYS A 62 -0.01 14.20 -19.29
CA LYS A 62 -0.46 13.86 -20.66
C LYS A 62 -1.79 14.54 -21.02
N LYS A 63 -2.72 14.66 -20.07
CA LYS A 63 -4.00 15.35 -20.29
C LYS A 63 -3.79 16.85 -20.55
N ARG A 64 -2.88 17.50 -19.83
CA ARG A 64 -2.53 18.92 -20.07
C ARG A 64 -1.90 19.13 -21.44
N GLU A 65 -0.96 18.26 -21.83
CA GLU A 65 -0.31 18.31 -23.15
C GLU A 65 -1.33 18.20 -24.30
N ARG A 66 -2.35 17.33 -24.16
CA ARG A 66 -3.43 17.21 -25.16
C ARG A 66 -4.39 18.39 -25.25
N VAL A 67 -4.47 19.23 -24.22
CA VAL A 67 -5.37 20.40 -24.19
C VAL A 67 -4.68 21.65 -24.75
N LEU A 68 -3.35 21.63 -24.84
CA LEU A 68 -2.54 22.72 -25.38
C LEU A 68 -2.25 22.57 -26.90
N VAL A 69 -2.75 21.51 -27.53
CA VAL A 69 -2.73 21.26 -28.98
C VAL A 69 -4.14 21.47 -29.52
#